data_AF-A0A7Z0RY79-F1
#
_entry.id   AF-A0A7Z0RY79-F1
#
_cell.length_a   1.000
_cell.length_b   1.000
_cell.length_c   1.000
_cell.angle_alpha   90.00
_cell.angle_beta   90.00
_cell.angle_gamma   90.00
#
_symmetry.space_group_name_H-M   'P 1'
#
loop_
_entity.id
_entity.type
_entity.pdbx_description
1 polymer ?
#
loop_
_entity_poly.entity_id
_entity_poly.type
_entity_poly.pdbx_seq_one_letter_code
_entity_poly.pdbx_strand_id
1 'polypeptide(L)'
;MKLLVRPRPFINESLESYMLRLSQENFFEYYQQLSRAIKDWLQLHDHEAAGAFPEELSRLNVYHAAQSSSRRIRALKLVESLTDNEKLPLLHLAVMHSSEKFCSRYSSVFYAGSHVPRALVRHKGIPVCPDCLTEANYIRQEWHWMPYEACINHGKQMLHECPKCEEKLNYTHSECLHTCRCGFDLRNANTEPADEWQLIASRLVVGEHSPLRHPLLDIRSVSLRLACLLWYQLYIHKTLDASDQVSTRTIEQAIEYFMHWPEVFAEELEEQAALSGDKLICDYNKTSFHDIFGHIVSISRLLLKPYPESDFVLAPLENFLARLVDQNPQTRVTNVADLLISMPEAAILLGTSYEQAYRLYEEGYLKCAVRLKSHEKLVNGIGVFYLREIIELRQSRMPIETGAYNNYLPAW
;
A
#
# COMPACT_ATOMS: atom_id res chain seq x y z
N MET A 1 -33.84 -19.19 6.21
CA MET A 1 -32.72 -19.62 7.07
C MET A 1 -32.86 -18.90 8.39
N LYS A 2 -32.63 -19.57 9.52
CA LYS A 2 -32.59 -18.93 10.84
C LYS A 2 -31.31 -19.38 11.55
N LEU A 3 -30.50 -18.41 11.94
CA LEU A 3 -29.32 -18.65 12.76
C LEU A 3 -29.76 -18.83 14.21
N LEU A 4 -29.32 -19.92 14.84
CA LEU A 4 -29.60 -20.25 16.24
C LEU A 4 -28.77 -19.37 17.16
N VAL A 5 -27.51 -19.17 16.80
CA VAL A 5 -26.56 -18.34 17.53
C VAL A 5 -26.08 -17.20 16.62
N ARG A 6 -26.01 -15.99 17.17
CA ARG A 6 -25.64 -14.76 16.45
C ARG A 6 -24.50 -14.09 17.22
N PRO A 7 -23.24 -14.54 17.06
CA PRO A 7 -22.09 -13.93 17.71
C PRO A 7 -21.99 -12.45 17.36
N ARG A 8 -21.53 -11.67 18.33
CA ARG A 8 -21.16 -10.28 18.08
C ARG A 8 -19.76 -10.22 17.44
N PRO A 9 -19.59 -9.42 16.37
CA PRO A 9 -18.29 -9.19 15.77
C PRO A 9 -17.39 -8.36 16.69
N PHE A 10 -16.08 -8.61 16.66
CA PHE A 10 -15.10 -7.70 17.26
C PHE A 10 -14.68 -6.62 16.26
N ILE A 11 -14.28 -5.44 16.75
CA ILE A 11 -14.00 -4.24 15.92
C ILE A 11 -12.89 -4.50 14.89
N ASN A 12 -11.85 -5.23 15.29
CA ASN A 12 -10.67 -5.54 14.50
C ASN A 12 -10.63 -7.00 14.04
N GLU A 13 -11.77 -7.70 14.09
CA GLU A 13 -11.89 -9.07 13.57
C GLU A 13 -11.86 -9.07 12.04
N SER A 14 -11.26 -10.11 11.44
CA SER A 14 -11.39 -10.32 10.00
C SER A 14 -12.79 -10.84 9.64
N LEU A 15 -13.30 -10.48 8.46
CA LEU A 15 -14.59 -10.96 7.99
C LEU A 15 -14.64 -12.51 7.95
N GLU A 16 -13.53 -13.15 7.54
CA GLU A 16 -13.39 -14.60 7.52
C GLU A 16 -13.48 -15.22 8.93
N SER A 17 -12.82 -14.61 9.93
CA SER A 17 -12.92 -15.07 11.32
C SER A 17 -14.34 -15.00 11.84
N TYR A 18 -15.02 -13.89 11.58
CA TYR A 18 -16.40 -13.70 12.00
C TYR A 18 -17.32 -14.78 11.40
N MET A 19 -17.21 -15.00 10.09
CA MET A 19 -18.03 -16.02 9.40
C MET A 19 -17.71 -17.44 9.85
N LEU A 20 -16.45 -17.74 10.20
CA LEU A 20 -16.08 -19.02 10.80
C LEU A 20 -16.71 -19.21 12.18
N ARG A 21 -16.65 -18.21 13.05
CA ARG A 21 -17.32 -18.27 14.36
C ARG A 21 -18.82 -18.44 14.20
N LEU A 22 -19.43 -17.68 13.28
CA LEU A 22 -20.85 -17.83 12.96
C LEU A 22 -21.19 -19.26 12.51
N SER A 23 -20.33 -19.87 11.68
CA SER A 23 -20.46 -21.26 11.23
C SER A 23 -20.40 -22.24 12.40
N GLN A 24 -19.35 -22.16 13.20
CA GLN A 24 -19.08 -23.09 14.31
C GLN A 24 -20.12 -22.97 15.43
N GLU A 25 -20.53 -21.75 15.80
CA GLU A 25 -21.55 -21.51 16.83
C GLU A 25 -22.96 -21.95 16.37
N ASN A 26 -23.18 -22.12 15.07
CA ASN A 26 -24.40 -22.70 14.51
C ASN A 26 -24.24 -24.18 14.13
N PHE A 27 -23.21 -24.86 14.64
CA PHE A 27 -22.97 -26.30 14.48
C PHE A 27 -22.75 -26.77 13.04
N PHE A 28 -22.28 -25.87 12.15
CA PHE A 28 -21.76 -26.28 10.86
C PHE A 28 -20.32 -26.77 11.02
N GLU A 29 -20.00 -27.93 10.42
CA GLU A 29 -18.65 -28.50 10.49
C GLU A 29 -17.63 -27.67 9.70
N TYR A 30 -18.08 -27.10 8.58
CA TYR A 30 -17.25 -26.34 7.64
C TYR A 30 -17.98 -25.07 7.21
N TYR A 31 -17.23 -24.00 6.95
CA TYR A 31 -17.76 -22.75 6.39
C TYR A 31 -18.51 -23.00 5.08
N GLN A 32 -18.03 -23.95 4.26
CA GLN A 32 -18.69 -24.30 3.01
C GLN A 32 -20.17 -24.68 3.22
N GLN A 33 -20.52 -25.39 4.30
CA GLN A 33 -21.91 -25.76 4.58
C GLN A 33 -22.76 -24.53 4.91
N LEU A 34 -22.27 -23.65 5.78
CA LEU A 34 -22.93 -22.37 6.08
C LEU A 34 -23.10 -21.54 4.80
N SER A 35 -22.05 -21.44 3.99
CA SER A 35 -22.04 -20.63 2.77
C SER A 35 -23.10 -21.07 1.76
N ARG A 36 -23.32 -22.38 1.61
CA ARG A 36 -24.36 -22.96 0.76
C ARG A 36 -25.76 -22.69 1.30
N ALA A 37 -25.96 -22.85 2.61
CA ALA A 37 -27.24 -22.51 3.25
C ALA A 37 -27.59 -21.02 3.10
N ILE A 38 -26.60 -20.13 3.24
CA ILE A 38 -26.75 -18.69 2.97
C ILE A 38 -27.11 -18.46 1.51
N LYS A 39 -26.40 -19.11 0.57
CA LYS A 39 -26.63 -18.97 -0.88
C LYS A 39 -28.02 -19.43 -1.29
N ASP A 40 -28.52 -20.55 -0.75
CA ASP A 40 -29.88 -21.03 -0.99
C ASP A 40 -30.93 -20.03 -0.46
N TRP A 41 -30.66 -19.43 0.71
CA TRP A 41 -31.53 -18.38 1.24
C TRP A 41 -31.49 -17.11 0.39
N LEU A 42 -30.31 -16.69 -0.06
CA LEU A 42 -30.13 -15.56 -0.97
C LEU A 42 -30.84 -15.82 -2.30
N GLN A 43 -30.82 -17.04 -2.82
CA GLN A 43 -31.50 -17.41 -4.08
C GLN A 43 -33.00 -17.08 -4.04
N LEU A 44 -33.62 -17.19 -2.87
CA LEU A 44 -35.05 -16.88 -2.65
C LEU A 44 -35.33 -15.38 -2.49
N HIS A 45 -34.34 -14.57 -2.12
CA HIS A 45 -34.52 -13.13 -1.80
C HIS A 45 -33.88 -12.19 -2.85
N ASP A 46 -32.72 -12.57 -3.38
CA ASP A 46 -32.00 -11.89 -4.46
C ASP A 46 -31.07 -12.89 -5.19
N HIS A 47 -31.54 -13.39 -6.33
CA HIS A 47 -30.82 -14.33 -7.19
C HIS A 47 -29.46 -13.78 -7.67
N GLU A 48 -29.35 -12.48 -7.94
CA GLU A 48 -28.09 -11.89 -8.41
C GLU A 48 -27.05 -11.84 -7.29
N ALA A 49 -27.48 -11.52 -6.07
CA ALA A 49 -26.63 -11.53 -4.89
C ALA A 49 -26.15 -12.94 -4.54
N ALA A 50 -27.03 -13.94 -4.68
CA ALA A 50 -26.70 -15.35 -4.43
C ALA A 50 -25.53 -15.84 -5.28
N GLY A 51 -25.55 -15.53 -6.59
CA GLY A 51 -24.45 -15.87 -7.51
C GLY A 51 -23.11 -15.20 -7.16
N ALA A 52 -23.13 -14.14 -6.35
CA ALA A 52 -21.94 -13.45 -5.91
C ALA A 52 -21.43 -13.91 -4.53
N PHE A 53 -22.13 -14.75 -3.78
CA PHE A 53 -21.66 -15.22 -2.46
C PHE A 53 -20.70 -16.42 -2.60
N PRO A 54 -19.46 -16.35 -2.06
CA PRO A 54 -18.45 -17.37 -2.28
C PRO A 54 -18.57 -18.56 -1.31
N GLU A 55 -18.29 -19.76 -1.83
CA GLU A 55 -18.24 -21.00 -1.04
C GLU A 55 -16.89 -21.21 -0.33
N GLU A 56 -15.83 -20.61 -0.86
CA GLU A 56 -14.49 -20.64 -0.26
C GLU A 56 -14.30 -19.46 0.68
N LEU A 57 -13.87 -19.73 1.91
CA LEU A 57 -13.66 -18.70 2.93
C LEU A 57 -12.59 -17.68 2.50
N SER A 58 -11.51 -18.13 1.87
CA SER A 58 -10.42 -17.28 1.38
C SER A 58 -10.83 -16.32 0.26
N ARG A 59 -12.05 -16.45 -0.29
CA ARG A 59 -12.59 -15.57 -1.35
C ARG A 59 -13.75 -14.70 -0.86
N LEU A 60 -14.03 -14.72 0.45
CA LEU A 60 -15.15 -14.04 1.09
C LEU A 60 -15.11 -12.53 0.92
N ASN A 61 -13.93 -11.94 1.09
CA ASN A 61 -13.75 -10.50 1.01
C ASN A 61 -14.13 -9.91 -0.36
N VAL A 62 -14.61 -8.66 -0.36
CA VAL A 62 -15.18 -8.00 -1.54
C VAL A 62 -14.12 -7.78 -2.62
N TYR A 63 -12.85 -7.54 -2.24
CA TYR A 63 -11.76 -7.32 -3.20
C TYR A 63 -11.42 -8.56 -4.06
N HIS A 64 -11.86 -9.76 -3.67
CA HIS A 64 -11.72 -10.97 -4.51
C HIS A 64 -12.76 -11.02 -5.64
N ALA A 65 -13.81 -10.18 -5.61
CA ALA A 65 -14.82 -10.12 -6.65
C ALA A 65 -14.29 -9.35 -7.86
N ALA A 66 -14.10 -10.00 -9.01
CA ALA A 66 -13.62 -9.32 -10.21
C ALA A 66 -14.70 -8.42 -10.85
N GLN A 67 -15.91 -8.95 -11.07
CA GLN A 67 -17.01 -8.24 -11.76
C GLN A 67 -18.32 -8.22 -10.95
N SER A 68 -18.29 -8.69 -9.70
CA SER A 68 -19.48 -8.88 -8.85
C SER A 68 -19.36 -8.24 -7.47
N SER A 69 -18.49 -7.25 -7.31
CA SER A 69 -18.25 -6.58 -6.01
C SER A 69 -19.52 -5.92 -5.46
N SER A 70 -20.30 -5.23 -6.31
CA SER A 70 -21.58 -4.62 -5.91
C SER A 70 -22.60 -5.65 -5.44
N ARG A 71 -22.70 -6.78 -6.15
CA ARG A 71 -23.57 -7.92 -5.77
C ARG A 71 -23.09 -8.57 -4.48
N ARG A 72 -21.77 -8.68 -4.25
CA ARG A 72 -21.21 -9.20 -3.00
C ARG A 72 -21.49 -8.31 -1.81
N ILE A 73 -21.37 -7.00 -1.98
CA ILE A 73 -21.76 -6.02 -0.95
C ILE A 73 -23.24 -6.20 -0.58
N ARG A 74 -24.10 -6.34 -1.59
CA ARG A 74 -25.53 -6.59 -1.36
C ARG A 74 -25.77 -7.91 -0.63
N ALA A 75 -25.08 -8.99 -1.03
CA ALA A 75 -25.16 -10.28 -0.36
C ALA A 75 -24.75 -10.17 1.12
N LEU A 76 -23.64 -9.47 1.43
CA LEU A 76 -23.19 -9.27 2.81
C LEU A 76 -24.20 -8.45 3.64
N LYS A 77 -24.83 -7.41 3.07
CA LYS A 77 -25.91 -6.66 3.74
C LYS A 77 -27.15 -7.52 4.01
N LEU A 78 -27.48 -8.42 3.09
CA LEU A 78 -28.60 -9.36 3.28
C LEU A 78 -28.25 -10.41 4.35
N VAL A 79 -27.02 -10.91 4.37
CA VAL A 79 -26.53 -11.81 5.43
C VAL A 79 -26.52 -11.12 6.79
N GLU A 80 -26.16 -9.85 6.85
CA GLU A 80 -26.22 -9.04 8.07
C GLU A 80 -27.64 -9.01 8.64
N SER A 81 -28.69 -8.96 7.81
CA SER A 81 -30.09 -9.02 8.27
C SER A 81 -30.49 -10.35 8.92
N LEU A 82 -29.70 -11.42 8.74
CA LEU A 82 -29.87 -12.69 9.44
C LEU A 82 -29.23 -12.68 10.84
N THR A 83 -28.43 -11.67 11.14
CA THR A 83 -27.67 -11.50 12.38
C THR A 83 -28.23 -10.35 13.23
N ASP A 84 -27.92 -10.32 14.53
CA ASP A 84 -28.35 -9.23 15.44
C ASP A 84 -27.31 -8.09 15.54
N ASN A 85 -26.63 -7.81 14.42
CA ASN A 85 -25.51 -6.88 14.39
C ASN A 85 -25.97 -5.44 14.21
N GLU A 86 -26.65 -4.86 15.20
CA GLU A 86 -27.12 -3.47 15.14
C GLU A 86 -25.98 -2.44 15.25
N LYS A 87 -24.86 -2.82 15.88
CA LYS A 87 -23.79 -1.87 16.27
C LYS A 87 -22.59 -1.84 15.33
N LEU A 88 -22.30 -2.96 14.65
CA LEU A 88 -21.12 -3.08 13.79
C LEU A 88 -21.50 -3.82 12.51
N PRO A 89 -21.70 -3.10 11.39
CA PRO A 89 -22.08 -3.72 10.15
C PRO A 89 -21.03 -4.70 9.63
N LEU A 90 -21.45 -5.80 9.02
CA LEU A 90 -20.52 -6.81 8.47
C LEU A 90 -19.56 -6.22 7.43
N LEU A 91 -20.01 -5.20 6.69
CA LEU A 91 -19.17 -4.49 5.74
C LEU A 91 -18.00 -3.75 6.39
N HIS A 92 -18.04 -3.45 7.69
CA HIS A 92 -16.92 -2.84 8.40
C HIS A 92 -15.74 -3.81 8.56
N LEU A 93 -16.02 -5.12 8.61
CA LEU A 93 -14.99 -6.17 8.67
C LEU A 93 -14.44 -6.50 7.28
N ALA A 94 -15.16 -6.12 6.22
CA ALA A 94 -14.83 -6.51 4.85
C ALA A 94 -13.66 -5.68 4.29
N VAL A 95 -12.72 -6.37 3.66
CA VAL A 95 -11.68 -5.77 2.82
C VAL A 95 -12.23 -5.49 1.43
N MET A 96 -12.18 -4.22 1.04
CA MET A 96 -12.81 -3.67 -0.15
C MET A 96 -11.80 -3.42 -1.27
N HIS A 97 -12.28 -3.32 -2.51
CA HIS A 97 -11.47 -2.76 -3.59
C HIS A 97 -11.16 -1.29 -3.32
N SER A 98 -9.97 -0.86 -3.72
CA SER A 98 -9.61 0.54 -3.70
C SER A 98 -9.30 1.07 -5.10
N SER A 99 -9.74 2.29 -5.38
CA SER A 99 -9.35 3.03 -6.58
C SER A 99 -7.99 3.72 -6.43
N GLU A 100 -7.44 3.77 -5.22
CA GLU A 100 -6.16 4.40 -4.93
C GLU A 100 -5.00 3.56 -5.48
N LYS A 101 -3.96 4.23 -6.00
CA LYS A 101 -2.73 3.57 -6.46
C LYS A 101 -1.56 4.06 -5.63
N PHE A 102 -0.68 3.12 -5.31
CA PHE A 102 0.56 3.40 -4.64
C PHE A 102 1.69 3.50 -5.63
N CYS A 103 2.64 4.42 -5.40
CA CYS A 103 3.82 4.60 -6.26
C CYS A 103 3.40 4.68 -7.74
N SER A 104 2.36 5.48 -8.02
CA SER A 104 1.69 5.68 -9.32
C SER A 104 1.04 4.46 -10.00
N ARG A 105 1.39 3.21 -9.65
CA ARG A 105 1.01 2.01 -10.43
C ARG A 105 0.36 0.90 -9.61
N TYR A 106 0.76 0.71 -8.36
CA TYR A 106 0.47 -0.50 -7.61
C TYR A 106 -0.95 -0.47 -7.03
N SER A 107 -1.69 -1.56 -7.25
CA SER A 107 -3.06 -1.69 -6.77
C SER A 107 -3.13 -1.79 -5.25
N SER A 108 -4.27 -1.38 -4.69
CA SER A 108 -4.51 -1.42 -3.25
C SER A 108 -5.89 -1.99 -2.92
N VAL A 109 -6.03 -2.37 -1.65
CA VAL A 109 -7.29 -2.68 -1.00
C VAL A 109 -7.62 -1.60 0.03
N PHE A 110 -8.86 -1.56 0.49
CA PHE A 110 -9.33 -0.60 1.48
C PHE A 110 -9.92 -1.34 2.69
N TYR A 111 -9.49 -0.97 3.89
CA TYR A 111 -9.98 -1.53 5.14
C TYR A 111 -9.92 -0.47 6.25
N ALA A 112 -10.99 -0.38 7.06
CA ALA A 112 -11.07 0.49 8.25
C ALA A 112 -10.54 1.93 8.04
N GLY A 113 -10.89 2.58 6.92
CA GLY A 113 -10.47 3.96 6.63
C GLY A 113 -9.08 4.09 5.99
N SER A 114 -8.35 2.99 5.81
CA SER A 114 -6.99 2.98 5.28
C SER A 114 -6.89 2.21 3.97
N HIS A 115 -6.10 2.76 3.04
CA HIS A 115 -5.61 2.07 1.86
C HIS A 115 -4.39 1.22 2.20
N VAL A 116 -4.35 -0.01 1.70
CA VAL A 116 -3.25 -0.97 1.91
C VAL A 116 -2.77 -1.47 0.55
N PRO A 117 -1.47 -1.35 0.21
CA PRO A 117 -0.92 -1.93 -1.01
C PRO A 117 -1.21 -3.42 -1.11
N ARG A 118 -1.66 -3.89 -2.28
CA ARG A 118 -1.96 -5.32 -2.48
C ARG A 118 -0.72 -6.21 -2.26
N ALA A 119 0.47 -5.68 -2.57
CA ALA A 119 1.76 -6.34 -2.33
C ALA A 119 2.08 -6.58 -0.84
N LEU A 120 1.35 -5.92 0.08
CA LEU A 120 1.47 -6.10 1.53
C LEU A 120 0.33 -6.93 2.11
N VAL A 121 -0.56 -7.50 1.29
CA VAL A 121 -1.60 -8.43 1.74
C VAL A 121 -1.07 -9.86 1.65
N ARG A 122 -1.13 -10.62 2.75
CA ARG A 122 -0.66 -12.02 2.79
C ARG A 122 -1.54 -12.91 1.91
N HIS A 123 -0.92 -13.86 1.21
CA HIS A 123 -1.62 -14.79 0.30
C HIS A 123 -1.55 -16.27 0.71
N LYS A 124 -0.50 -16.68 1.42
CA LYS A 124 -0.23 -18.12 1.67
C LYS A 124 -0.33 -18.52 3.14
N GLY A 125 0.19 -17.68 4.05
CA GLY A 125 0.16 -17.94 5.48
C GLY A 125 -0.33 -16.71 6.23
N ILE A 126 -1.23 -16.91 7.19
CA ILE A 126 -1.73 -15.87 8.08
C ILE A 126 -1.32 -16.32 9.49
N PRO A 127 -0.33 -15.66 10.09
CA PRO A 127 0.17 -16.10 11.38
C PRO A 127 -0.83 -15.75 12.49
N VAL A 128 -0.62 -16.33 13.66
CA VAL A 128 -1.47 -16.10 14.84
C VAL A 128 -0.64 -15.76 16.06
N CYS A 129 -1.27 -15.09 17.03
CA CYS A 129 -0.71 -14.97 18.37
C CYS A 129 -1.43 -15.96 19.32
N PRO A 130 -0.72 -16.95 19.90
CA PRO A 130 -1.29 -17.91 20.85
C PRO A 130 -2.00 -17.26 22.05
N ASP A 131 -1.40 -16.21 22.60
CA ASP A 131 -1.94 -15.49 23.75
C ASP A 131 -3.23 -14.76 23.38
N CYS A 132 -3.27 -14.07 22.23
CA CYS A 132 -4.50 -13.43 21.73
C CYS A 132 -5.63 -14.44 21.52
N LEU A 133 -5.33 -15.62 20.94
CA LEU A 133 -6.33 -16.67 20.74
C LEU A 133 -6.85 -17.25 22.07
N THR A 134 -6.02 -17.22 23.12
CA THR A 134 -6.40 -17.65 24.47
C THR A 134 -7.32 -16.63 25.14
N GLU A 135 -7.02 -15.34 24.99
CA GLU A 135 -7.86 -14.24 25.49
C GLU A 135 -9.20 -14.14 24.78
N ALA A 136 -9.18 -14.22 23.44
CA ALA A 136 -10.35 -14.15 22.60
C ALA A 136 -10.09 -14.91 21.29
N ASN A 137 -10.83 -16.00 21.09
CA ASN A 137 -10.66 -16.90 19.95
C ASN A 137 -11.24 -16.31 18.64
N TYR A 138 -10.58 -15.29 18.09
CA TYR A 138 -10.84 -14.72 16.76
C TYR A 138 -9.54 -14.28 16.09
N ILE A 139 -9.55 -14.17 14.77
CA ILE A 139 -8.41 -13.67 13.99
C ILE A 139 -8.59 -12.19 13.73
N ARG A 140 -7.54 -11.42 14.04
CA ARG A 140 -7.50 -9.99 13.80
C ARG A 140 -7.22 -9.70 12.31
N GLN A 141 -7.82 -8.64 11.77
CA GLN A 141 -7.60 -8.28 10.37
C GLN A 141 -6.14 -7.90 10.12
N GLU A 142 -5.47 -7.28 11.09
CA GLU A 142 -4.10 -6.81 10.95
C GLU A 142 -3.09 -7.94 10.69
N TRP A 143 -3.41 -9.18 11.10
CA TRP A 143 -2.55 -10.35 10.85
C TRP A 143 -2.48 -10.73 9.36
N HIS A 144 -3.41 -10.22 8.54
CA HIS A 144 -3.39 -10.41 7.09
C HIS A 144 -2.43 -9.45 6.38
N TRP A 145 -1.89 -8.46 7.09
CA TRP A 145 -0.92 -7.52 6.54
C TRP A 145 0.49 -8.04 6.76
N MET A 146 1.29 -8.04 5.70
CA MET A 146 2.67 -8.54 5.71
C MET A 146 3.55 -7.89 6.78
N PRO A 147 3.44 -6.58 7.10
CA PRO A 147 4.26 -5.96 8.14
C PRO A 147 3.92 -6.40 9.58
N TYR A 148 2.79 -7.08 9.81
CA TYR A 148 2.42 -7.54 11.16
C TYR A 148 3.16 -8.84 11.48
N GLU A 149 4.36 -8.71 12.04
CA GLU A 149 5.29 -9.81 12.36
C GLU A 149 5.43 -10.05 13.88
N ALA A 150 4.90 -9.17 14.72
CA ALA A 150 4.85 -9.31 16.17
C ALA A 150 3.49 -8.89 16.75
N CYS A 151 3.06 -9.58 17.80
CA CYS A 151 1.89 -9.16 18.55
C CYS A 151 2.21 -7.94 19.41
N ILE A 152 1.62 -6.79 19.09
CA ILE A 152 1.82 -5.56 19.86
C ILE A 152 1.27 -5.64 21.30
N ASN A 153 0.25 -6.47 21.54
CA ASN A 153 -0.37 -6.60 22.86
C ASN A 153 0.49 -7.44 23.80
N HIS A 154 1.17 -8.46 23.25
CA HIS A 154 1.91 -9.46 24.03
C HIS A 154 3.43 -9.30 23.93
N GLY A 155 3.93 -8.49 22.98
CA GLY A 155 5.36 -8.28 22.78
C GLY A 155 6.11 -9.51 22.26
N LYS A 156 5.41 -10.44 21.61
CA LYS A 156 5.94 -11.73 21.14
C LYS A 156 5.89 -11.86 19.63
N GLN A 157 6.74 -12.71 19.09
CA GLN A 157 6.74 -13.06 17.67
C GLN A 157 5.42 -13.72 17.27
N MET A 158 4.98 -13.44 16.05
CA MET A 158 3.81 -14.12 15.48
C MET A 158 4.16 -15.57 15.14
N LEU A 159 3.23 -16.50 15.40
CA LEU A 159 3.40 -17.91 15.06
C LEU A 159 3.02 -18.13 13.59
N HIS A 160 3.99 -18.46 12.75
CA HIS A 160 3.78 -18.68 11.30
C HIS A 160 3.57 -20.15 10.94
N GLU A 161 4.11 -21.08 11.73
CA GLU A 161 4.12 -22.52 11.46
C GLU A 161 3.70 -23.28 12.71
N CYS A 162 3.08 -24.45 12.52
CA CYS A 162 2.68 -25.28 13.65
C CYS A 162 3.93 -25.92 14.30
N PRO A 163 4.13 -25.82 15.63
CA PRO A 163 5.31 -26.41 16.29
C PRO A 163 5.32 -27.95 16.28
N LYS A 164 4.20 -28.61 15.93
CA LYS A 164 4.10 -30.07 15.89
C LYS A 164 4.32 -30.67 14.50
N CYS A 165 3.80 -30.02 13.45
CA CYS A 165 3.83 -30.56 12.09
C CYS A 165 4.51 -29.66 11.07
N GLU A 166 5.01 -28.49 11.50
CA GLU A 166 5.77 -27.52 10.69
C GLU A 166 5.00 -26.98 9.47
N GLU A 167 3.69 -27.22 9.40
CA GLU A 167 2.83 -26.70 8.33
C GLU A 167 2.57 -25.20 8.57
N LYS A 168 2.67 -24.40 7.50
CA LYS A 168 2.34 -22.97 7.53
C LYS A 168 0.89 -22.75 7.93
N LEU A 169 0.70 -21.85 8.88
CA LEU A 169 -0.62 -21.54 9.41
C LEU A 169 -1.41 -20.71 8.41
N ASN A 170 -2.62 -21.18 8.12
CA ASN A 170 -3.60 -20.44 7.35
C ASN A 170 -5.00 -20.90 7.77
N TYR A 171 -5.63 -20.12 8.65
CA TYR A 171 -6.97 -20.42 9.15
C TYR A 171 -8.03 -20.35 8.04
N THR A 172 -7.81 -19.58 6.98
CA THR A 172 -8.77 -19.49 5.86
C THR A 172 -8.84 -20.76 5.03
N HIS A 173 -7.78 -21.58 5.04
CA HIS A 173 -7.75 -22.89 4.37
C HIS A 173 -8.05 -24.05 5.32
N SER A 174 -7.65 -23.95 6.59
CA SER A 174 -7.92 -24.98 7.59
C SER A 174 -9.33 -24.89 8.19
N GLU A 175 -10.00 -23.75 8.04
CA GLU A 175 -11.30 -23.43 8.64
C GLU A 175 -11.33 -23.58 10.18
N CYS A 176 -10.15 -23.52 10.81
CA CYS A 176 -9.94 -23.67 12.24
C CYS A 176 -9.18 -22.45 12.77
N LEU A 177 -9.70 -21.82 13.83
CA LEU A 177 -9.12 -20.59 14.39
C LEU A 177 -7.91 -20.87 15.29
N HIS A 178 -8.01 -21.88 16.15
CA HIS A 178 -6.96 -22.21 17.14
C HIS A 178 -6.40 -23.62 17.01
N THR A 179 -6.93 -24.47 16.12
CA THR A 179 -6.48 -25.86 16.00
C THR A 179 -5.84 -26.09 14.64
N CYS A 180 -4.62 -26.61 14.63
CA CYS A 180 -3.95 -27.04 13.41
C CYS A 180 -4.58 -28.34 12.88
N ARG A 181 -4.44 -28.61 11.57
CA ARG A 181 -4.90 -29.85 10.93
C ARG A 181 -4.31 -31.12 11.55
N CYS A 182 -3.13 -31.04 12.18
CA CYS A 182 -2.51 -32.14 12.91
C CYS A 182 -3.08 -32.38 14.32
N GLY A 183 -4.11 -31.61 14.71
CA GLY A 183 -4.76 -31.65 16.03
C GLY A 183 -4.04 -30.89 17.14
N PHE A 184 -2.94 -30.17 16.84
CA PHE A 184 -2.28 -29.32 17.82
C PHE A 184 -3.09 -28.04 18.08
N ASP A 185 -3.31 -27.72 19.35
CA ASP A 185 -3.95 -26.47 19.76
C ASP A 185 -2.92 -25.34 19.84
N LEU A 186 -3.04 -24.39 18.91
CA LEU A 186 -2.14 -23.25 18.73
C LEU A 186 -2.10 -22.34 19.96
N ARG A 187 -3.12 -22.36 20.83
CA ARG A 187 -3.12 -21.62 22.11
C ARG A 187 -2.05 -22.12 23.08
N ASN A 188 -1.63 -23.38 22.93
CA ASN A 188 -0.58 -23.99 23.74
C ASN A 188 0.83 -23.79 23.16
N ALA A 189 0.95 -23.11 22.01
CA ALA A 189 2.26 -22.80 21.44
C ALA A 189 2.97 -21.73 22.27
N ASN A 190 4.25 -21.93 22.55
CA ASN A 190 5.11 -20.88 23.08
C ASN A 190 5.73 -20.09 21.92
N THR A 191 5.83 -18.78 22.08
CA THR A 191 6.48 -17.87 21.11
C THR A 191 7.53 -17.04 21.83
N GLU A 192 8.65 -16.80 21.17
CA GLU A 192 9.74 -16.00 21.70
C GLU A 192 9.36 -14.50 21.75
N PRO A 193 10.02 -13.70 22.60
CA PRO A 193 9.88 -12.24 22.56
C PRO A 193 10.19 -11.68 21.17
N ALA A 194 9.45 -10.66 20.76
CA ALA A 194 9.66 -10.02 19.47
C ALA A 194 10.88 -9.09 19.50
N ASP A 195 11.60 -9.05 18.38
CA ASP A 195 12.64 -8.06 18.14
C ASP A 195 12.02 -6.67 17.93
N GLU A 196 12.82 -5.63 18.17
CA GLU A 196 12.34 -4.24 18.09
C GLU A 196 11.78 -3.89 16.70
N TRP A 197 12.45 -4.32 15.62
CA TRP A 197 11.99 -4.07 14.26
C TRP A 197 10.63 -4.74 13.99
N GLN A 198 10.37 -5.93 14.53
CA GLN A 198 9.09 -6.64 14.34
C GLN A 198 7.94 -5.89 15.03
N LEU A 199 8.20 -5.32 16.20
CA LEU A 199 7.25 -4.47 16.91
C LEU A 199 7.00 -3.17 16.16
N ILE A 200 8.04 -2.53 15.63
CA ILE A 200 7.91 -1.33 14.77
C ILE A 200 7.06 -1.68 13.54
N ALA A 201 7.40 -2.74 12.82
CA ALA A 201 6.69 -3.20 11.62
C ALA A 201 5.18 -3.39 11.88
N SER A 202 4.86 -4.04 13.00
CA SER A 202 3.47 -4.33 13.38
C SER A 202 2.72 -3.06 13.79
N ARG A 203 3.40 -2.09 14.41
CA ARG A 203 2.81 -0.78 14.73
C ARG A 203 2.55 0.10 13.50
N LEU A 204 3.27 -0.12 12.39
CA LEU A 204 3.02 0.61 11.14
C LEU A 204 1.62 0.34 10.59
N VAL A 205 1.04 -0.84 10.83
CA VAL A 205 -0.30 -1.20 10.33
C VAL A 205 -1.44 -0.88 11.30
N VAL A 206 -1.19 -0.80 12.61
CA VAL A 206 -2.25 -0.56 13.62
C VAL A 206 -2.60 0.92 13.74
N GLY A 207 -1.69 1.83 13.38
CA GLY A 207 -1.97 3.28 13.41
C GLY A 207 -1.90 3.92 14.80
N GLU A 208 -1.47 3.18 15.83
CA GLU A 208 -1.31 3.70 17.19
C GLU A 208 -0.06 4.57 17.33
N HIS A 209 -0.11 5.53 18.27
CA HIS A 209 1.04 6.35 18.65
C HIS A 209 1.97 5.52 19.53
N SER A 210 3.24 5.44 19.15
CA SER A 210 4.24 4.60 19.78
C SER A 210 5.21 5.45 20.61
N PRO A 211 5.70 4.95 21.77
CA PRO A 211 6.79 5.61 22.50
C PRO A 211 8.14 5.50 21.76
N LEU A 212 8.26 4.56 20.81
CA LEU A 212 9.45 4.42 19.97
C LEU A 212 9.46 5.55 18.94
N ARG A 213 10.53 6.36 18.94
CA ARG A 213 10.76 7.42 17.96
C ARG A 213 11.32 6.79 16.69
N HIS A 214 10.48 6.62 15.69
CA HIS A 214 10.85 6.16 14.36
C HIS A 214 10.14 7.04 13.33
N PRO A 215 10.82 7.60 12.30
CA PRO A 215 10.22 8.55 11.37
C PRO A 215 8.93 8.03 10.70
N LEU A 216 8.88 6.75 10.33
CA LEU A 216 7.65 6.13 9.80
C LEU A 216 6.48 6.05 10.80
N LEU A 217 6.73 5.99 12.11
CA LEU A 217 5.66 5.98 13.13
C LEU A 217 5.12 7.39 13.39
N ASP A 218 5.88 8.44 13.08
CA ASP A 218 5.45 9.83 13.21
C ASP A 218 4.41 10.21 12.15
N ILE A 219 4.44 9.54 10.98
CA ILE A 219 3.43 9.69 9.92
C ILE A 219 2.05 9.29 10.47
N ARG A 220 1.04 10.14 10.35
CA ARG A 220 -0.29 9.85 10.92
C ARG A 220 -1.08 8.83 10.12
N SER A 221 -0.96 8.89 8.79
CA SER A 221 -1.72 8.02 7.89
C SER A 221 -1.08 6.64 7.76
N VAL A 222 -1.78 5.58 8.18
CA VAL A 222 -1.36 4.17 7.97
C VAL A 222 -1.07 3.89 6.50
N SER A 223 -1.87 4.45 5.59
CA SER A 223 -1.62 4.30 4.15
C SER A 223 -0.26 4.84 3.73
N LEU A 224 0.15 6.01 4.24
CA LEU A 224 1.46 6.56 3.93
C LEU A 224 2.60 5.75 4.56
N ARG A 225 2.43 5.23 5.78
CA ARG A 225 3.40 4.29 6.41
C ARG A 225 3.65 3.09 5.50
N LEU A 226 2.58 2.48 5.00
CA LEU A 226 2.65 1.31 4.11
C LEU A 226 3.17 1.68 2.71
N ALA A 227 2.89 2.90 2.24
CA ALA A 227 3.46 3.42 1.01
C ALA A 227 4.98 3.50 1.08
N CYS A 228 5.54 3.92 2.23
CA CYS A 228 6.99 4.00 2.42
C CYS A 228 7.67 2.62 2.36
N LEU A 229 7.05 1.59 2.93
CA LEU A 229 7.56 0.21 2.83
C LEU A 229 7.58 -0.29 1.37
N LEU A 230 6.49 -0.03 0.63
CA LEU A 230 6.43 -0.37 -0.79
C LEU A 230 7.43 0.46 -1.60
N TRP A 231 7.55 1.75 -1.32
CA TRP A 231 8.51 2.63 -1.98
C TRP A 231 9.93 2.11 -1.81
N TYR A 232 10.32 1.71 -0.59
CA TYR A 232 11.67 1.17 -0.32
C TYR A 232 11.93 -0.12 -1.11
N GLN A 233 10.97 -1.05 -1.17
CA GLN A 233 11.07 -2.25 -2.01
C GLN A 233 11.33 -1.88 -3.49
N LEU A 234 10.61 -0.89 -4.01
CA LEU A 234 10.78 -0.44 -5.40
C LEU A 234 12.07 0.36 -5.61
N TYR A 235 12.54 1.06 -4.59
CA TYR A 235 13.77 1.81 -4.64
C TYR A 235 14.98 0.88 -4.73
N ILE A 236 15.05 -0.13 -3.88
CA ILE A 236 16.17 -1.08 -3.82
C ILE A 236 16.08 -2.12 -4.95
N HIS A 237 14.94 -2.78 -5.10
CA HIS A 237 14.81 -3.93 -6.01
C HIS A 237 14.27 -3.57 -7.39
N LYS A 238 13.84 -2.32 -7.62
CA LYS A 238 13.24 -1.80 -8.88
C LYS A 238 11.92 -2.47 -9.29
N THR A 239 11.63 -3.66 -8.79
CA THR A 239 10.38 -4.41 -9.02
C THR A 239 9.90 -5.10 -7.73
N LEU A 240 8.67 -5.61 -7.78
CA LEU A 240 8.22 -6.60 -6.80
C LEU A 240 8.86 -7.97 -7.09
N ASP A 241 8.79 -8.86 -6.11
CA ASP A 241 9.22 -10.24 -6.27
C ASP A 241 8.32 -11.04 -7.24
N ALA A 242 8.70 -12.29 -7.52
CA ALA A 242 7.93 -13.16 -8.43
C ALA A 242 6.50 -13.47 -7.93
N SER A 243 6.20 -13.18 -6.66
CA SER A 243 4.87 -13.31 -6.06
C SER A 243 4.08 -12.00 -6.04
N ASP A 244 4.60 -10.92 -6.61
CA ASP A 244 4.05 -9.57 -6.51
C ASP A 244 3.86 -9.11 -5.04
N GLN A 245 4.72 -9.57 -4.12
CA GLN A 245 4.70 -9.24 -2.70
C GLN A 245 5.99 -8.55 -2.25
N VAL A 246 5.92 -7.89 -1.09
CA VAL A 246 7.10 -7.38 -0.38
C VAL A 246 7.57 -8.45 0.60
N SER A 247 8.87 -8.74 0.62
CA SER A 247 9.44 -9.74 1.52
C SER A 247 9.58 -9.20 2.95
N THR A 248 9.49 -10.08 3.96
CA THR A 248 9.73 -9.70 5.37
C THR A 248 11.12 -9.10 5.58
N ARG A 249 12.14 -9.63 4.89
CA ARG A 249 13.50 -9.10 4.92
C ARG A 249 13.57 -7.67 4.39
N THR A 250 12.83 -7.36 3.33
CA THR A 250 12.78 -5.98 2.82
C THR A 250 12.12 -5.05 3.83
N ILE A 251 11.11 -5.52 4.58
CA ILE A 251 10.43 -4.71 5.60
C ILE A 251 11.39 -4.39 6.76
N GLU A 252 12.16 -5.39 7.22
CA GLU A 252 13.21 -5.20 8.22
C GLU A 252 14.25 -4.17 7.76
N GLN A 253 14.77 -4.33 6.54
CA GLN A 253 15.73 -3.40 5.94
C GLN A 253 15.14 -2.00 5.74
N ALA A 254 13.85 -1.88 5.41
CA ALA A 254 13.18 -0.60 5.28
C ALA A 254 13.14 0.13 6.63
N ILE A 255 12.81 -0.58 7.70
CA ILE A 255 12.77 -0.01 9.06
C ILE A 255 14.15 0.51 9.44
N GLU A 256 15.20 -0.29 9.23
CA GLU A 256 16.56 0.15 9.48
C GLU A 256 16.96 1.37 8.62
N TYR A 257 16.62 1.36 7.33
CA TYR A 257 16.89 2.48 6.42
C TYR A 257 16.22 3.78 6.89
N PHE A 258 14.95 3.72 7.26
CA PHE A 258 14.19 4.89 7.69
C PHE A 258 14.58 5.41 9.08
N MET A 259 15.40 4.70 9.85
CA MET A 259 16.01 5.24 11.08
C MET A 259 17.02 6.35 10.79
N HIS A 260 17.64 6.34 9.60
CA HIS A 260 18.63 7.32 9.15
C HIS A 260 18.05 8.33 8.14
N TRP A 261 16.73 8.46 8.10
CA TRP A 261 16.02 9.34 7.18
C TRP A 261 15.98 10.79 7.66
N PRO A 262 16.12 11.79 6.77
CA PRO A 262 16.26 11.70 5.31
C PRO A 262 17.71 11.70 4.79
N GLU A 263 18.71 11.77 5.66
CA GLU A 263 20.12 11.98 5.29
C GLU A 263 20.65 10.86 4.38
N VAL A 264 20.37 9.60 4.71
CA VAL A 264 20.81 8.44 3.92
C VAL A 264 20.35 8.53 2.47
N PHE A 265 19.12 8.99 2.24
CA PHE A 265 18.56 9.11 0.89
C PHE A 265 19.21 10.26 0.12
N ALA A 266 19.50 11.37 0.78
CA ALA A 266 20.19 12.49 0.16
C ALA A 266 21.62 12.12 -0.26
N GLU A 267 22.35 11.39 0.60
CA GLU A 267 23.70 10.91 0.31
C GLU A 267 23.74 9.95 -0.89
N GLU A 268 22.80 8.99 -0.96
CA GLU A 268 22.69 8.07 -2.10
C GLU A 268 22.38 8.80 -3.42
N LEU A 269 21.56 9.84 -3.39
CA LEU A 269 21.25 10.66 -4.57
C LEU A 269 22.47 11.49 -5.00
N GLU A 270 23.22 12.05 -4.04
CA GLU A 270 24.46 12.78 -4.31
C GLU A 270 25.53 11.86 -4.91
N GLU A 271 25.67 10.64 -4.41
CA GLU A 271 26.57 9.63 -4.98
C GLU A 271 26.15 9.24 -6.41
N GLN A 272 24.85 9.03 -6.65
CA GLN A 272 24.33 8.73 -7.99
C GLN A 272 24.58 9.88 -8.98
N ALA A 273 24.47 11.13 -8.53
CA ALA A 273 24.78 12.31 -9.34
C ALA A 273 26.29 12.45 -9.60
N ALA A 274 27.14 12.13 -8.62
CA ALA A 274 28.59 12.17 -8.81
C ALA A 274 29.06 11.12 -9.84
N LEU A 275 28.46 9.92 -9.80
CA LEU A 275 28.75 8.81 -10.73
C LEU A 275 28.01 8.94 -12.07
N SER A 276 27.20 9.98 -12.29
CA SER A 276 26.39 10.07 -13.50
C SER A 276 27.24 10.25 -14.76
N GLY A 277 28.41 10.91 -14.63
CA GLY A 277 29.33 11.14 -15.74
C GLY A 277 29.82 9.85 -16.39
N ASP A 278 30.03 8.80 -15.60
CA ASP A 278 30.52 7.50 -16.07
C ASP A 278 29.43 6.68 -16.78
N LYS A 279 28.15 7.02 -16.54
CA LYS A 279 26.99 6.35 -17.14
C LYS A 279 26.51 6.99 -18.44
N LEU A 280 27.12 8.11 -18.85
CA LEU A 280 26.67 8.85 -20.04
C LEU A 280 27.00 8.12 -21.34
N ILE A 281 25.95 7.84 -22.11
CA ILE A 281 26.09 7.42 -23.52
C ILE A 281 26.11 8.65 -24.44
N CYS A 282 25.47 9.74 -24.02
CA CYS A 282 25.40 11.01 -24.74
C CYS A 282 25.46 12.20 -23.77
N ASP A 283 25.52 13.41 -24.29
CA ASP A 283 25.50 14.64 -23.48
C ASP A 283 24.29 14.68 -22.53
N TYR A 284 24.41 15.37 -21.38
CA TYR A 284 23.34 15.46 -20.39
C TYR A 284 22.00 15.97 -20.97
N ASN A 285 22.05 16.93 -21.89
CA ASN A 285 20.85 17.52 -22.52
C ASN A 285 20.09 16.59 -23.48
N LYS A 286 20.60 15.38 -23.71
CA LYS A 286 19.96 14.33 -24.52
C LYS A 286 19.67 13.08 -23.69
N THR A 287 20.13 13.03 -22.44
CA THR A 287 19.99 11.88 -21.55
C THR A 287 18.69 12.03 -20.74
N SER A 288 17.94 10.95 -20.61
CA SER A 288 16.72 10.95 -19.79
C SER A 288 17.10 10.96 -18.31
N PHE A 289 16.34 11.68 -17.49
CA PHE A 289 16.49 11.63 -16.03
C PHE A 289 16.37 10.20 -15.50
N HIS A 290 15.47 9.43 -16.12
CA HIS A 290 15.25 8.01 -15.83
C HIS A 290 16.51 7.15 -16.02
N ASP A 291 17.41 7.49 -16.95
CA ASP A 291 18.60 6.68 -17.23
C ASP A 291 19.64 6.77 -16.09
N ILE A 292 19.66 7.88 -15.34
CA ILE A 292 20.62 8.12 -14.25
C ILE A 292 20.01 7.75 -12.90
N PHE A 293 18.83 8.28 -12.61
CA PHE A 293 18.17 8.16 -11.29
C PHE A 293 17.07 7.09 -11.27
N GLY A 294 16.84 6.40 -12.39
CA GLY A 294 15.80 5.39 -12.50
C GLY A 294 14.40 5.96 -12.36
N HIS A 295 13.47 5.15 -11.87
CA HIS A 295 12.06 5.52 -11.73
C HIS A 295 11.75 6.36 -10.47
N ILE A 296 12.76 6.97 -9.82
CA ILE A 296 12.64 7.56 -8.48
C ILE A 296 11.50 8.57 -8.37
N VAL A 297 11.32 9.45 -9.36
CA VAL A 297 10.23 10.45 -9.37
C VAL A 297 8.86 9.77 -9.39
N SER A 298 8.70 8.76 -10.25
CA SER A 298 7.41 8.09 -10.42
C SER A 298 6.98 7.27 -9.19
N ILE A 299 7.93 6.65 -8.49
CA ILE A 299 7.66 5.90 -7.26
C ILE A 299 7.51 6.83 -6.04
N SER A 300 8.14 8.01 -6.05
CA SER A 300 8.06 8.97 -4.92
C SER A 300 6.68 9.60 -4.76
N ARG A 301 5.79 9.47 -5.75
CA ARG A 301 4.36 9.73 -5.59
C ARG A 301 3.72 8.56 -4.83
N LEU A 302 3.77 8.63 -3.49
CA LEU A 302 3.30 7.58 -2.59
C LEU A 302 1.82 7.23 -2.79
N LEU A 303 0.95 8.24 -2.94
CA LEU A 303 -0.48 8.10 -3.21
C LEU A 303 -0.88 9.00 -4.40
N LEU A 304 -1.92 8.64 -5.16
CA LEU A 304 -2.38 9.50 -6.26
C LEU A 304 -3.06 10.75 -5.73
N LYS A 305 -3.92 10.61 -4.72
CA LYS A 305 -4.56 11.76 -4.09
C LYS A 305 -3.60 12.43 -3.11
N PRO A 306 -3.54 13.76 -3.07
CA PRO A 306 -2.74 14.45 -2.08
C PRO A 306 -3.38 14.29 -0.70
N TYR A 307 -2.57 13.87 0.27
CA TYR A 307 -2.90 13.79 1.70
C TYR A 307 -1.89 14.64 2.47
N PRO A 308 -2.20 15.07 3.71
CA PRO A 308 -1.17 15.58 4.61
C PRO A 308 -0.01 14.57 4.68
N GLU A 309 1.23 15.06 4.67
CA GLU A 309 2.45 14.22 4.76
C GLU A 309 2.69 13.32 3.52
N SER A 310 1.92 13.47 2.44
CA SER A 310 2.12 12.68 1.21
C SER A 310 3.42 12.99 0.47
N ASP A 311 4.03 14.12 0.81
CA ASP A 311 5.32 14.61 0.38
C ASP A 311 6.49 14.07 1.21
N PHE A 312 6.26 13.15 2.17
CA PHE A 312 7.32 12.60 3.04
C PHE A 312 8.58 12.14 2.27
N VAL A 313 8.40 11.46 1.13
CA VAL A 313 9.50 11.04 0.24
C VAL A 313 9.81 12.08 -0.85
N LEU A 314 8.79 12.75 -1.37
CA LEU A 314 8.95 13.69 -2.47
C LEU A 314 9.70 14.97 -2.04
N ALA A 315 9.50 15.46 -0.81
CA ALA A 315 10.13 16.67 -0.32
C ALA A 315 11.67 16.54 -0.19
N PRO A 316 12.25 15.47 0.37
CA PRO A 316 13.70 15.25 0.31
C PRO A 316 14.24 15.15 -1.12
N LEU A 317 13.50 14.51 -2.04
CA LEU A 317 13.87 14.46 -3.45
C LEU A 317 13.84 15.85 -4.11
N GLU A 318 12.79 16.64 -3.88
CA GLU A 318 12.67 18.01 -4.37
C GLU A 318 13.81 18.89 -3.84
N ASN A 319 14.14 18.78 -2.54
CA ASN A 319 15.25 19.50 -1.92
C ASN A 319 16.60 19.12 -2.52
N PHE A 320 16.82 17.83 -2.80
CA PHE A 320 18.02 17.38 -3.52
C PHE A 320 18.08 17.97 -4.93
N LEU A 321 16.99 17.88 -5.71
CA LEU A 321 16.94 18.40 -7.08
C LEU A 321 17.14 19.92 -7.14
N ALA A 322 16.57 20.66 -6.17
CA ALA A 322 16.82 22.09 -6.01
C ALA A 322 18.31 22.39 -5.82
N ARG A 323 18.96 21.73 -4.85
CA ARG A 323 20.40 21.88 -4.61
C ARG A 323 21.25 21.49 -5.84
N LEU A 324 20.87 20.42 -6.54
CA LEU A 324 21.55 19.95 -7.74
C LEU A 324 21.52 21.02 -8.85
N VAL A 325 20.37 21.66 -9.06
CA VAL A 325 20.19 22.72 -10.07
C VAL A 325 20.96 23.98 -9.68
N ASP A 326 20.90 24.38 -8.41
CA ASP A 326 21.60 25.57 -7.90
C ASP A 326 23.13 25.45 -8.00
N GLN A 327 23.67 24.26 -7.73
CA GLN A 327 25.11 23.98 -7.82
C GLN A 327 25.60 23.86 -9.28
N ASN A 328 24.70 23.62 -10.23
CA ASN A 328 25.02 23.41 -11.63
C ASN A 328 24.28 24.45 -12.50
N PRO A 329 24.66 25.74 -12.45
CA PRO A 329 23.99 26.79 -13.21
C PRO A 329 24.15 26.56 -14.73
N GLN A 330 23.27 27.17 -15.52
CA GLN A 330 23.30 27.03 -16.97
C GLN A 330 24.60 27.62 -17.54
N THR A 331 25.38 26.80 -18.25
CA THR A 331 26.58 27.25 -18.97
C THR A 331 26.54 26.78 -20.42
N ARG A 332 27.61 27.05 -21.19
CA ARG A 332 27.75 26.52 -22.55
C ARG A 332 27.99 25.01 -22.58
N VAL A 333 28.48 24.43 -21.49
CA VAL A 333 28.69 23.00 -21.34
C VAL A 333 27.49 22.41 -20.61
N THR A 334 26.97 21.31 -21.12
CA THR A 334 25.82 20.62 -20.53
C THR A 334 26.22 19.96 -19.21
N ASN A 335 25.34 20.00 -18.23
CA ASN A 335 25.58 19.42 -16.91
C ASN A 335 24.37 18.62 -16.43
N VAL A 336 24.47 18.00 -15.25
CA VAL A 336 23.44 17.09 -14.69
C VAL A 336 22.07 17.78 -14.56
N ALA A 337 22.00 19.10 -14.39
CA ALA A 337 20.74 19.83 -14.30
C ALA A 337 20.02 19.98 -15.66
N ASP A 338 20.67 19.64 -16.77
CA ASP A 338 20.08 19.70 -18.12
C ASP A 338 19.47 18.35 -18.56
N LEU A 339 19.28 17.40 -17.64
CA LEU A 339 18.63 16.12 -17.93
C LEU A 339 17.20 16.28 -18.42
N LEU A 340 16.76 15.34 -19.27
CA LEU A 340 15.43 15.36 -19.86
C LEU A 340 14.42 14.63 -18.99
N ILE A 341 13.34 15.31 -18.63
CA ILE A 341 12.23 14.81 -17.83
C ILE A 341 11.01 14.59 -18.71
N SER A 342 10.30 13.47 -18.44
CA SER A 342 9.07 13.15 -19.15
C SER A 342 7.87 13.93 -18.61
N MET A 343 6.82 14.09 -19.42
CA MET A 343 5.60 14.81 -18.99
C MET A 343 4.99 14.25 -17.69
N PRO A 344 4.87 12.92 -17.47
CA PRO A 344 4.36 12.39 -16.20
C PRO A 344 5.23 12.74 -15.00
N GLU A 345 6.56 12.69 -15.14
CA GLU A 345 7.50 13.06 -14.08
C GLU A 345 7.46 14.57 -13.80
N ALA A 346 7.35 15.39 -14.84
CA ALA A 346 7.16 16.83 -14.70
C ALA A 346 5.89 17.15 -13.91
N ALA A 347 4.77 16.48 -14.19
CA ALA A 347 3.54 16.66 -13.43
C ALA A 347 3.70 16.29 -11.94
N ILE A 348 4.48 15.26 -11.62
CA ILE A 348 4.77 14.87 -10.24
C ILE A 348 5.62 15.93 -9.53
N LEU A 349 6.73 16.35 -10.15
CA LEU A 349 7.64 17.35 -9.57
C LEU A 349 7.00 18.73 -9.44
N LEU A 350 6.13 19.11 -10.37
CA LEU A 350 5.34 20.33 -10.24
C LEU A 350 4.21 20.19 -9.22
N GLY A 351 3.87 18.96 -8.79
CA GLY A 351 2.73 18.66 -7.92
C GLY A 351 1.39 19.02 -8.54
N THR A 352 1.21 18.75 -9.85
CA THR A 352 0.00 19.04 -10.61
C THR A 352 -0.62 17.78 -11.21
N SER A 353 -1.81 17.91 -11.79
CA SER A 353 -2.30 16.87 -12.69
C SER A 353 -1.51 16.85 -14.00
N TYR A 354 -1.58 15.72 -14.72
CA TYR A 354 -1.02 15.60 -16.06
C TYR A 354 -1.60 16.65 -17.02
N GLU A 355 -2.92 16.89 -16.93
CA GLU A 355 -3.61 17.88 -17.76
C GLU A 355 -3.11 19.31 -17.48
N GLN A 356 -2.87 19.65 -16.21
CA GLN A 356 -2.32 20.96 -15.83
C GLN A 356 -0.88 21.14 -16.31
N ALA A 357 -0.03 20.11 -16.19
CA ALA A 357 1.33 20.15 -16.73
C ALA A 357 1.33 20.30 -18.27
N TYR A 358 0.39 19.62 -18.93
CA TYR A 358 0.21 19.76 -20.38
C TYR A 358 -0.23 21.17 -20.79
N ARG A 359 -1.12 21.83 -20.02
CA ARG A 359 -1.49 23.24 -20.24
C ARG A 359 -0.31 24.19 -20.06
N LEU A 360 0.55 23.95 -19.07
CA LEU A 360 1.78 24.74 -18.88
C LEU A 360 2.71 24.65 -20.09
N TYR A 361 2.75 23.49 -20.73
CA TYR A 361 3.44 23.33 -22.01
C TYR A 361 2.76 24.09 -23.15
N GLU A 362 1.43 23.98 -23.31
CA GLU A 362 0.69 24.68 -24.37
C GLU A 362 0.79 26.22 -24.26
N GLU A 363 0.80 26.75 -23.04
CA GLU A 363 0.93 28.19 -22.76
C GLU A 363 2.39 28.67 -22.81
N GLY A 364 3.36 27.78 -23.00
CA GLY A 364 4.77 28.11 -23.19
C GLY A 364 5.57 28.34 -21.89
N TYR A 365 5.01 27.99 -20.72
CA TYR A 365 5.74 27.98 -19.44
C TYR A 365 6.77 26.85 -19.36
N LEU A 366 6.49 25.71 -20.01
CA LEU A 366 7.44 24.61 -20.17
C LEU A 366 7.92 24.55 -21.62
N LYS A 367 9.24 24.54 -21.87
CA LYS A 367 9.79 24.48 -23.23
C LYS A 367 10.19 23.05 -23.57
N CYS A 368 9.75 22.58 -24.73
CA CYS A 368 10.20 21.29 -25.24
C CYS A 368 11.63 21.41 -25.75
N ALA A 369 12.53 20.61 -25.19
CA ALA A 369 13.92 20.47 -25.63
C ALA A 369 14.03 19.84 -27.03
N VAL A 370 13.03 19.06 -27.43
CA VAL A 370 13.01 18.32 -28.70
C VAL A 370 12.09 19.01 -29.71
N ARG A 371 12.56 19.20 -30.93
CA ARG A 371 11.72 19.69 -32.03
C ARG A 371 10.76 18.60 -32.48
N LEU A 372 9.49 18.69 -32.06
CA LEU A 372 8.41 17.85 -32.58
C LEU A 372 8.05 18.28 -34.01
N LYS A 373 7.80 17.33 -34.91
CA LYS A 373 7.26 17.66 -36.23
C LYS A 373 5.81 18.14 -36.11
N SER A 374 5.38 19.03 -37.00
CA SER A 374 4.00 19.52 -37.07
C SER A 374 3.02 18.33 -37.06
N HIS A 375 2.19 18.24 -36.02
CA HIS A 375 1.19 17.19 -35.72
C HIS A 375 1.62 15.96 -34.89
N GLU A 376 2.87 15.84 -34.44
CA GLU A 376 3.23 14.78 -33.48
C GLU A 376 2.82 15.18 -32.06
N LYS A 377 1.99 14.33 -31.41
CA LYS A 377 1.67 14.47 -29.99
C LYS A 377 2.88 14.04 -29.15
N LEU A 378 3.06 14.68 -28.01
CA LEU A 378 4.04 14.26 -27.00
C LEU A 378 3.83 12.78 -26.66
N VAL A 379 4.88 11.97 -26.85
CA VAL A 379 4.85 10.55 -26.50
C VAL A 379 5.07 10.42 -24.99
N ASN A 380 4.17 9.70 -24.33
CA ASN A 380 4.26 9.45 -22.89
C ASN A 380 5.54 8.69 -22.55
N GLY A 381 6.27 9.18 -21.54
CA GLY A 381 7.48 8.53 -21.00
C GLY A 381 8.79 8.89 -21.70
N ILE A 382 8.77 9.70 -22.77
CA ILE A 382 10.00 10.25 -23.36
C ILE A 382 10.36 11.55 -22.63
N GLY A 383 11.63 11.69 -22.25
CA GLY A 383 12.17 12.92 -21.70
C GLY A 383 12.15 14.04 -22.73
N VAL A 384 11.46 15.14 -22.43
CA VAL A 384 11.24 16.26 -23.37
C VAL A 384 11.42 17.64 -22.74
N PHE A 385 11.46 17.73 -21.41
CA PHE A 385 11.61 18.98 -20.66
C PHE A 385 12.95 18.99 -19.93
N TYR A 386 13.61 20.12 -19.82
CA TYR A 386 14.83 20.21 -19.01
C TYR A 386 14.50 20.20 -17.53
N LEU A 387 15.22 19.39 -16.74
CA LEU A 387 15.10 19.32 -15.28
C LEU A 387 15.18 20.70 -14.63
N ARG A 388 16.18 21.51 -15.04
CA ARG A 388 16.34 22.90 -14.61
C ARG A 388 15.06 23.72 -14.71
N GLU A 389 14.42 23.74 -15.89
CA GLU A 389 13.21 24.56 -16.12
C GLU A 389 12.07 24.15 -15.19
N ILE A 390 11.91 22.84 -14.93
CA ILE A 390 10.88 22.31 -14.04
C ILE A 390 11.14 22.75 -12.60
N ILE A 391 12.37 22.60 -12.13
CA ILE A 391 12.74 22.93 -10.73
C ILE A 391 12.70 24.44 -10.49
N GLU A 392 13.19 25.25 -11.43
CA GLU A 392 13.09 26.71 -11.35
C GLU A 392 11.62 27.18 -11.36
N LEU A 393 10.78 26.59 -12.20
CA LEU A 393 9.33 26.87 -12.21
C LEU A 393 8.69 26.46 -10.87
N ARG A 394 9.08 25.31 -10.32
CA ARG A 394 8.62 24.83 -9.01
C ARG A 394 8.99 25.81 -7.89
N GLN A 395 10.23 26.29 -7.88
CA GLN A 395 10.75 27.25 -6.90
C GLN A 395 10.15 28.66 -7.06
N SER A 396 9.75 29.05 -8.27
CA SER A 396 9.15 30.37 -8.53
C SER A 396 7.82 30.60 -7.80
N ARG A 397 7.20 29.53 -7.26
CA ARG A 397 5.94 29.60 -6.56
C ARG A 397 6.12 29.91 -5.07
N MET A 398 5.27 30.78 -4.53
CA MET A 398 5.06 30.86 -3.08
C MET A 398 4.24 29.65 -2.60
N PRO A 399 4.67 28.95 -1.53
CA PRO A 399 3.96 27.78 -1.02
C PRO A 399 2.54 28.15 -0.54
N ILE A 400 1.54 27.37 -0.92
CA ILE A 400 0.17 27.45 -0.38
C ILE A 400 0.07 26.43 0.75
N GLU A 401 -0.46 26.83 1.90
CA GLU A 401 -0.53 26.05 3.16
C GLU A 401 -1.33 24.73 3.10
N THR A 402 -1.94 24.37 1.97
CA THR A 402 -2.84 23.22 1.87
C THR A 402 -2.47 22.33 0.70
N GLY A 403 -2.44 21.01 0.93
CA GLY A 403 -2.16 19.92 -0.03
C GLY A 403 -3.15 19.80 -1.20
N ALA A 404 -3.46 20.92 -1.85
CA ALA A 404 -4.10 20.98 -3.14
C ALA A 404 -3.04 20.88 -4.25
N TYR A 405 -3.45 20.39 -5.42
CA TYR A 405 -2.63 20.48 -6.63
C TYR A 405 -2.16 21.92 -6.86
N ASN A 406 -0.93 22.06 -7.32
CA ASN A 406 -0.34 23.37 -7.51
C ASN A 406 -0.92 24.03 -8.76
N ASN A 407 -1.65 25.12 -8.57
CA ASN A 407 -2.11 25.94 -9.69
C ASN A 407 -1.01 26.95 -10.02
N TYR A 408 -0.38 26.77 -11.18
CA TYR A 408 0.61 27.70 -11.76
C TYR A 408 -0.03 28.71 -12.72
N LEU A 409 -1.22 28.38 -13.23
CA LEU A 409 -1.98 29.26 -14.11
C LEU A 409 -2.97 30.08 -13.28
N PRO A 410 -3.08 31.40 -13.52
CA PRO A 410 -4.10 32.20 -12.87
C PRO A 410 -5.48 31.75 -13.35
N ALA A 411 -6.46 31.71 -12.44
CA ALA A 411 -7.84 31.41 -12.79
C ALA A 411 -8.44 32.63 -13.51
N TRP A 412 -8.35 32.67 -14.84
CA TRP A 412 -9.11 33.60 -15.66
C TRP A 412 -10.00 32.84 -16.64
#